data_AF-A0A1A9QF75-F1
#
_entry.id   AF-A0A1A9QF75-F1
#
_cell.length_a   1.000
_cell.length_b   1.000
_cell.length_c   1.000
_cell.angle_alpha   90.00
_cell.angle_beta   90.00
_cell.angle_gamma   90.00
#
_symmetry.space_group_name_H-M   'P 1'
#
loop_
_entity.id
_entity.type
_entity.pdbx_description
1 polymer ?
#
loop_
_entity_poly.entity_id
_entity_poly.type
_entity_poly.pdbx_seq_one_letter_code
_entity_poly.pdbx_strand_id
1 'polypeptide(L)'
;MKSAIKTKKPIKFGKTILINRLMYSEGTKHSIAENIKRHNPEITDEALEQEVMAHIRRDNRYNAVMDEVASAYEFTVDEEEVSERIAVMKEEYPEGNDEAFRNSVLISIYKKLIYQDLANDWELQISDDEVRITLESYYKSTGNPIREYLTNRERFEEVRETLIEQVVTDRLLNAFKVEFNLEREN
;
A
#
# COMPACT_ATOMS: atom_id res chain seq x y z
N MET A 1 -10.25 -10.19 11.87
CA MET A 1 -8.78 -10.27 11.94
C MET A 1 -8.43 -10.92 13.27
N LYS A 2 -7.66 -12.01 13.26
CA LYS A 2 -7.34 -12.80 14.47
C LYS A 2 -6.05 -12.29 15.15
N SER A 3 -5.10 -11.85 14.33
CA SER A 3 -3.86 -11.19 14.77
C SER A 3 -4.14 -9.82 15.41
N ALA A 4 -3.26 -9.37 16.29
CA ALA A 4 -3.46 -8.15 17.08
C ALA A 4 -2.16 -7.36 17.32
N ILE A 5 -2.32 -6.06 17.64
CA ILE A 5 -1.23 -5.23 18.18
C ILE A 5 -1.07 -5.59 19.66
N LYS A 6 0.13 -6.03 20.03
CA LYS A 6 0.50 -6.36 21.41
C LYS A 6 0.86 -5.10 22.19
N THR A 7 1.73 -4.27 21.63
CA THR A 7 2.10 -2.97 22.20
C THR A 7 2.34 -1.94 21.11
N LYS A 8 2.18 -0.67 21.48
CA LYS A 8 2.44 0.49 20.62
C LYS A 8 3.19 1.54 21.41
N LYS A 9 4.32 1.99 20.88
CA LYS A 9 5.07 3.15 21.37
C LYS A 9 4.64 4.40 20.60
N PRO A 10 4.87 5.61 21.13
CA PRO A 10 4.63 6.84 20.38
C PRO A 10 5.44 6.86 19.08
N ILE A 11 4.77 7.05 17.96
CA ILE A 11 5.41 7.22 16.65
C ILE A 11 6.11 8.58 16.61
N LYS A 12 7.33 8.61 16.08
CA LYS A 12 8.14 9.83 15.95
C LYS A 12 7.79 10.60 14.67
N PHE A 13 6.55 11.09 14.59
CA PHE A 13 6.13 11.96 13.50
C PHE A 13 7.05 13.20 13.38
N GLY A 14 7.25 13.71 12.17
CA GLY A 14 8.13 14.83 11.87
C GLY A 14 9.63 14.47 11.78
N LYS A 15 10.01 13.23 12.07
CA LYS A 15 11.38 12.75 11.86
C LYS A 15 11.75 12.87 10.38
N THR A 16 13.01 13.25 10.13
CA THR A 16 13.60 13.18 8.78
C THR A 16 14.12 11.77 8.53
N ILE A 17 13.65 11.14 7.46
CA ILE A 17 14.06 9.82 7.01
C ILE A 17 15.02 10.00 5.83
N LEU A 18 16.20 9.40 5.95
CA LEU A 18 17.25 9.48 4.93
C LEU A 18 17.23 8.21 4.09
N ILE A 19 17.06 8.37 2.78
CA ILE A 19 17.15 7.29 1.79
C ILE A 19 18.46 7.47 1.03
N ASN A 20 19.43 6.59 1.31
CA ASN A 20 20.75 6.64 0.71
C ASN A 20 20.85 5.80 -0.58
N ARG A 21 19.92 4.86 -0.78
CA ARG A 21 19.87 3.99 -1.95
C ARG A 21 18.42 3.68 -2.31
N LEU A 22 18.13 3.59 -3.61
CA LEU A 22 16.85 3.09 -4.09
C LEU A 22 16.91 1.56 -4.18
N MET A 23 15.96 0.90 -3.52
CA MET A 23 15.75 -0.54 -3.56
C MET A 23 14.72 -0.84 -4.65
N TYR A 24 15.13 -1.56 -5.69
CA TYR A 24 14.24 -2.10 -6.73
C TYR A 24 14.92 -3.28 -7.43
N SER A 25 14.13 -4.14 -8.07
CA SER A 25 14.62 -5.20 -8.95
C SER A 25 14.44 -4.81 -10.42
N GLU A 26 15.24 -5.38 -11.32
CA GLU A 26 15.06 -5.19 -12.77
C GLU A 26 13.68 -5.66 -13.25
N GLY A 27 13.13 -6.73 -12.64
CA GLY A 27 11.77 -7.19 -12.92
C GLY A 27 10.72 -6.14 -12.54
N THR A 28 10.87 -5.49 -11.38
CA THR A 28 10.00 -4.39 -10.93
C THR A 28 10.10 -3.22 -11.90
N LYS A 29 11.31 -2.83 -12.29
CA LYS A 29 11.55 -1.74 -13.24
C LYS A 29 10.86 -2.02 -14.58
N HIS A 30 11.01 -3.23 -15.10
CA HIS A 30 10.40 -3.67 -16.35
C HIS A 30 8.86 -3.65 -16.27
N SER A 31 8.29 -4.22 -15.22
CA SER A 31 6.83 -4.26 -15.01
C SER A 31 6.22 -2.87 -14.94
N ILE A 32 6.87 -1.92 -14.27
CA ILE A 32 6.44 -0.51 -14.23
C ILE A 32 6.49 0.09 -15.63
N ALA A 33 7.59 -0.11 -16.36
CA ALA A 33 7.76 0.41 -17.71
C ALA A 33 6.69 -0.12 -18.68
N GLU A 34 6.38 -1.42 -18.64
CA GLU A 34 5.33 -2.03 -19.45
C GLU A 34 3.95 -1.47 -19.12
N ASN A 35 3.65 -1.24 -17.84
CA ASN A 35 2.38 -0.65 -17.41
C ASN A 35 2.24 0.79 -17.92
N ILE A 36 3.28 1.61 -17.80
CA ILE A 36 3.29 2.98 -18.33
C ILE A 36 3.07 2.97 -19.84
N LYS A 37 3.83 2.15 -20.59
CA LYS A 37 3.67 2.03 -22.06
C LYS A 37 2.26 1.58 -22.47
N ARG A 38 1.60 0.73 -21.67
CA ARG A 38 0.23 0.28 -21.95
C ARG A 38 -0.79 1.43 -21.92
N HIS A 39 -0.60 2.39 -21.02
CA HIS A 39 -1.50 3.54 -20.85
C HIS A 39 -1.06 4.77 -21.63
N ASN A 40 0.23 4.86 -21.99
CA ASN A 40 0.80 5.92 -22.81
C ASN A 40 1.74 5.32 -23.88
N PRO A 41 1.19 4.76 -24.99
CA PRO A 41 1.99 4.07 -26.01
C PRO A 41 2.99 4.96 -26.75
N GLU A 42 2.79 6.28 -26.75
CA GLU A 42 3.61 7.26 -27.47
C GLU A 42 4.70 7.90 -26.60
N ILE A 43 4.87 7.43 -25.35
CA ILE A 43 5.88 7.96 -24.44
C ILE A 43 7.31 7.78 -25.00
N THR A 44 8.14 8.82 -24.89
CA THR A 44 9.55 8.75 -25.29
C THR A 44 10.35 7.94 -24.26
N ASP A 45 11.47 7.34 -24.68
CA ASP A 45 12.31 6.56 -23.77
C ASP A 45 12.83 7.39 -22.57
N GLU A 46 13.15 8.66 -22.80
CA GLU A 46 13.58 9.57 -21.73
C GLU A 46 12.45 9.86 -20.72
N ALA A 47 11.25 10.17 -21.21
CA ALA A 47 10.09 10.41 -20.33
C ALA A 47 9.69 9.15 -19.57
N LEU A 48 9.77 7.99 -20.22
CA LEU A 48 9.53 6.69 -19.61
C LEU A 48 10.50 6.42 -18.46
N GLU A 49 11.81 6.61 -18.66
CA GLU A 49 12.79 6.38 -17.60
C GLU A 49 12.56 7.33 -16.42
N GLN A 50 12.22 8.60 -16.68
CA GLN A 50 11.87 9.55 -15.63
C GLN A 50 10.63 9.11 -14.83
N GLU A 51 9.57 8.67 -15.51
CA GLU A 51 8.36 8.17 -14.85
C GLU A 51 8.65 6.90 -14.04
N VAL A 52 9.37 5.93 -14.61
CA VAL A 52 9.78 4.70 -13.93
C VAL A 52 10.57 5.03 -12.66
N MET A 53 11.55 5.93 -12.74
CA MET A 53 12.34 6.35 -11.58
C MET A 53 11.52 7.14 -10.56
N ALA A 54 10.53 7.94 -10.99
CA ALA A 54 9.60 8.61 -10.09
C ALA A 54 8.74 7.60 -9.32
N HIS A 55 8.25 6.54 -9.99
CA HIS A 55 7.53 5.43 -9.36
C HIS A 55 8.40 4.71 -8.33
N ILE A 56 9.64 4.35 -8.68
CA ILE A 56 10.60 3.71 -7.77
C ILE A 56 10.88 4.59 -6.54
N ARG A 57 11.09 5.89 -6.74
CA ARG A 57 11.30 6.84 -5.63
C ARG A 57 10.08 6.92 -4.71
N ARG A 58 8.87 6.95 -5.29
CA ARG A 58 7.62 6.97 -4.51
C ARG A 58 7.46 5.70 -3.66
N ASP A 59 7.76 4.55 -4.24
CA ASP A 59 7.71 3.27 -3.53
C ASP A 59 8.73 3.22 -2.37
N ASN A 60 9.98 3.60 -2.64
CA ASN A 60 11.02 3.68 -1.62
C ASN A 60 10.68 4.68 -0.50
N ARG A 61 10.08 5.83 -0.84
CA ARG A 61 9.58 6.79 0.14
C ARG A 61 8.53 6.15 1.05
N TYR A 62 7.56 5.48 0.45
CA TYR A 62 6.49 4.81 1.18
C TYR A 62 7.04 3.72 2.10
N ASN A 63 7.91 2.85 1.60
CA ASN A 63 8.51 1.77 2.40
C ASN A 63 9.30 2.33 3.58
N ALA A 64 10.13 3.36 3.37
CA ALA A 64 10.91 3.96 4.44
C ALA A 64 10.02 4.62 5.53
N VAL A 65 8.91 5.25 5.13
CA VAL A 65 7.92 5.77 6.08
C VAL A 65 7.26 4.64 6.85
N MET A 66 6.84 3.58 6.16
CA MET A 66 6.20 2.43 6.78
C MET A 66 7.13 1.69 7.74
N ASP A 67 8.42 1.56 7.43
CA ASP A 67 9.41 0.97 8.33
C ASP A 67 9.55 1.77 9.63
N GLU A 68 9.60 3.11 9.54
CA GLU A 68 9.64 3.96 10.73
C GLU A 68 8.37 3.82 11.56
N VAL A 69 7.20 3.82 10.92
CA VAL A 69 5.91 3.63 11.60
C VAL A 69 5.83 2.26 12.26
N ALA A 70 6.11 1.19 11.51
CA ALA A 70 6.05 -0.19 11.97
C ALA A 70 7.01 -0.45 13.14
N SER A 71 8.15 0.25 13.20
CA SER A 71 9.11 0.14 14.31
C SER A 71 8.53 0.53 15.68
N ALA A 72 7.41 1.27 15.70
CA ALA A 72 6.71 1.65 16.92
C ALA A 72 5.76 0.55 17.44
N TYR A 73 5.50 -0.50 16.67
CA TYR A 73 4.53 -1.55 16.98
C TYR A 73 5.20 -2.88 17.32
N GLU A 74 4.56 -3.62 18.21
CA GLU A 74 4.83 -5.03 18.47
C GLU A 74 3.53 -5.81 18.22
N PHE A 75 3.61 -6.93 17.50
CA PHE A 75 2.43 -7.69 17.06
C PHE A 75 2.37 -9.06 17.74
N THR A 76 1.16 -9.59 17.86
CA THR A 76 0.90 -11.01 18.08
C THR A 76 0.18 -11.54 16.85
N VAL A 77 0.83 -12.48 16.17
CA VAL A 77 0.35 -13.08 14.93
C VAL A 77 -0.36 -14.37 15.23
N ASP A 78 -1.54 -14.52 14.65
CA ASP A 78 -2.27 -15.78 14.66
C ASP A 78 -1.79 -16.64 13.46
N GLU A 79 -1.17 -17.78 13.77
CA GLU A 79 -0.59 -18.67 12.74
C GLU A 79 -1.65 -19.37 11.89
N GLU A 80 -2.88 -19.54 12.40
CA GLU A 80 -3.99 -20.08 11.63
C GLU A 80 -4.42 -19.06 10.57
N GLU A 81 -4.57 -17.78 10.94
CA GLU A 81 -4.84 -16.69 9.98
C GLU A 81 -3.75 -16.60 8.90
N VAL A 82 -2.47 -16.76 9.28
CA VAL A 82 -1.38 -16.77 8.29
C VAL A 82 -1.51 -17.97 7.35
N SER A 83 -1.78 -19.15 7.89
CA SER A 83 -1.90 -20.39 7.11
C SER A 83 -3.09 -20.35 6.14
N GLU A 84 -4.25 -19.85 6.60
CA GLU A 84 -5.45 -19.65 5.79
C GLU A 84 -5.16 -18.73 4.59
N ARG A 85 -4.47 -17.60 4.83
CA ARG A 85 -4.14 -16.65 3.75
C ARG A 85 -3.07 -17.18 2.79
N ILE A 86 -2.08 -17.93 3.28
CA ILE A 86 -1.09 -18.60 2.41
C ILE A 86 -1.79 -19.61 1.50
N ALA A 87 -2.77 -20.36 2.01
CA ALA A 87 -3.51 -21.33 1.21
C ALA A 87 -4.21 -20.65 0.03
N VAL A 88 -4.89 -19.51 0.26
CA VAL A 88 -5.49 -18.71 -0.81
C VAL A 88 -4.45 -18.22 -1.82
N MET A 89 -3.28 -17.72 -1.37
CA MET A 89 -2.22 -17.30 -2.29
C MET A 89 -1.68 -18.46 -3.14
N LYS A 90 -1.60 -19.68 -2.58
CA LYS A 90 -1.16 -20.88 -3.31
C LYS A 90 -2.18 -21.34 -4.34
N GLU A 91 -3.47 -21.11 -4.13
CA GLU A 91 -4.50 -21.40 -5.13
C GLU A 91 -4.33 -20.51 -6.37
N GLU A 92 -3.98 -19.23 -6.18
CA GLU A 92 -3.72 -18.30 -7.27
C GLU A 92 -2.33 -18.47 -7.90
N TYR A 93 -1.33 -18.83 -7.09
CA TYR A 93 0.07 -18.95 -7.50
C TYR A 93 0.69 -20.28 -7.01
N PRO A 94 0.37 -21.42 -7.65
CA PRO A 94 0.77 -22.75 -7.17
C PRO A 94 2.30 -22.98 -7.10
N GLU A 95 3.08 -22.25 -7.90
CA GLU A 95 4.54 -22.41 -8.00
C GLU A 95 5.33 -21.46 -7.10
N GLY A 96 4.66 -20.64 -6.28
CA GLY A 96 5.38 -19.65 -5.48
C GLY A 96 6.11 -20.24 -4.26
N ASN A 97 7.02 -19.44 -3.72
CA ASN A 97 7.84 -19.81 -2.57
C ASN A 97 7.08 -19.59 -1.25
N ASP A 98 6.97 -20.63 -0.43
CA ASP A 98 6.29 -20.62 0.87
C ASP A 98 6.78 -19.54 1.83
N GLU A 99 8.10 -19.30 1.90
CA GLU A 99 8.68 -18.25 2.74
C GLU A 99 8.30 -16.85 2.21
N ALA A 100 8.32 -16.67 0.89
CA ALA A 100 7.91 -15.42 0.26
C ALA A 100 6.41 -15.16 0.49
N PHE A 101 5.56 -16.18 0.37
CA PHE A 101 4.14 -16.07 0.68
C PHE A 101 3.89 -15.72 2.13
N ARG A 102 4.57 -16.40 3.06
CA ARG A 102 4.47 -16.09 4.49
C ARG A 102 4.85 -14.64 4.76
N ASN A 103 5.99 -14.17 4.23
CA ASN A 103 6.43 -12.79 4.43
C ASN A 103 5.42 -11.78 3.87
N SER A 104 4.88 -12.03 2.67
CA SER A 104 3.84 -11.19 2.06
C SER A 104 2.56 -11.12 2.92
N VAL A 105 2.11 -12.27 3.43
CA VAL A 105 0.94 -12.34 4.32
C VAL A 105 1.19 -11.58 5.63
N LEU A 106 2.34 -11.75 6.25
CA LEU A 106 2.70 -11.03 7.47
C LEU A 106 2.73 -9.51 7.25
N ILE A 107 3.36 -9.05 6.17
CA ILE A 107 3.39 -7.62 5.81
C ILE A 107 1.96 -7.07 5.62
N SER A 108 1.09 -7.82 4.95
CA SER A 108 -0.32 -7.45 4.75
C SER A 108 -1.08 -7.36 6.08
N ILE A 109 -0.89 -8.33 6.98
CA ILE A 109 -1.51 -8.33 8.32
C ILE A 109 -1.01 -7.13 9.14
N TYR A 110 0.30 -6.91 9.20
CA TYR A 110 0.87 -5.79 9.94
C TYR A 110 0.40 -4.44 9.40
N LYS A 111 0.40 -4.26 8.09
CA LYS A 111 -0.12 -3.05 7.45
C LYS A 111 -1.58 -2.82 7.85
N LYS A 112 -2.44 -3.84 7.74
CA LYS A 112 -3.86 -3.73 8.09
C LYS A 112 -4.06 -3.35 9.56
N LEU A 113 -3.31 -3.96 10.48
CA LEU A 113 -3.34 -3.63 11.90
C LEU A 113 -2.91 -2.19 12.18
N ILE A 114 -1.78 -1.76 11.62
CA ILE A 114 -1.28 -0.38 11.76
C ILE A 114 -2.31 0.62 11.22
N TYR A 115 -2.87 0.35 10.04
CA TYR A 115 -3.79 1.26 9.37
C TYR A 115 -5.09 1.41 10.15
N GLN A 116 -5.62 0.32 10.69
CA GLN A 116 -6.82 0.36 11.54
C GLN A 116 -6.56 1.13 12.84
N ASP A 117 -5.43 0.90 13.49
CA ASP A 117 -5.03 1.62 14.69
C ASP A 117 -4.86 3.12 14.45
N LEU A 118 -4.18 3.51 13.36
CA LEU A 118 -4.03 4.92 12.97
C LEU A 118 -5.35 5.56 12.57
N ALA A 119 -6.22 4.85 11.86
CA ALA A 119 -7.54 5.34 11.52
C ALA A 119 -8.38 5.63 12.77
N ASN A 120 -8.29 4.76 13.79
CA ASN A 120 -8.96 4.97 15.08
C ASN A 120 -8.36 6.16 15.84
N ASP A 121 -7.03 6.26 15.96
CA ASP A 121 -6.33 7.38 16.60
C ASP A 121 -6.69 8.74 15.99
N TRP A 122 -6.91 8.74 14.68
CA TRP A 122 -7.25 9.93 13.90
C TRP A 122 -8.75 10.15 13.74
N GLU A 123 -9.56 9.32 14.38
CA GLU A 123 -11.03 9.34 14.32
C GLU A 123 -11.54 9.40 12.87
N LEU A 124 -10.87 8.66 11.98
CA LEU A 124 -11.21 8.63 10.56
C LEU A 124 -12.54 7.92 10.37
N GLN A 125 -13.50 8.64 9.79
CA GLN A 125 -14.77 8.10 9.36
C GLN A 125 -15.02 8.55 7.93
N ILE A 126 -15.20 7.58 7.04
CA ILE A 126 -15.70 7.82 5.70
C ILE A 126 -17.19 7.51 5.74
N SER A 127 -18.03 8.45 5.34
CA SER A 127 -19.48 8.30 5.30
C SER A 127 -19.96 7.51 4.08
N ASP A 128 -21.17 6.96 4.14
CA ASP A 128 -21.79 6.26 2.99
C ASP A 128 -21.93 7.18 1.76
N ASP A 129 -22.12 8.48 1.97
CA ASP A 129 -22.21 9.45 0.88
C ASP A 129 -20.86 9.65 0.19
N GLU A 130 -19.74 9.71 0.93
CA GLU A 130 -18.40 9.80 0.36
C GLU A 130 -18.03 8.55 -0.47
N VAL A 131 -18.40 7.36 0.01
CA VAL A 131 -18.22 6.12 -0.75
C VAL A 131 -19.04 6.16 -2.04
N ARG A 132 -20.31 6.60 -1.98
CA ARG A 132 -21.19 6.69 -3.14
C ARG A 132 -20.65 7.68 -4.17
N ILE A 133 -20.23 8.87 -3.74
CA ILE A 133 -19.63 9.90 -4.62
C ILE A 133 -18.40 9.35 -5.33
N THR A 134 -17.54 8.62 -4.60
CA THR A 134 -16.35 7.99 -5.17
C THR A 134 -16.70 6.98 -6.26
N LEU A 135 -17.65 6.08 -5.98
CA LEU A 135 -18.12 5.09 -6.95
C LEU A 135 -18.75 5.75 -8.19
N GLU A 136 -19.59 6.77 -7.99
CA GLU A 136 -20.18 7.53 -9.10
C GLU A 136 -19.12 8.24 -9.95
N SER A 137 -18.10 8.81 -9.31
CA SER A 137 -16.98 9.43 -10.01
C SER A 137 -16.19 8.41 -10.85
N TYR A 138 -15.93 7.22 -10.30
CA TYR A 138 -15.29 6.12 -11.01
C TYR A 138 -16.12 5.65 -12.22
N TYR A 139 -17.44 5.53 -12.07
CA TYR A 139 -18.33 5.21 -13.20
C TYR A 139 -18.28 6.29 -14.29
N LYS A 140 -18.33 7.58 -13.90
CA LYS A 140 -18.28 8.69 -14.85
C LYS A 140 -16.97 8.73 -15.65
N SER A 141 -15.84 8.38 -15.04
CA SER A 141 -14.53 8.42 -15.70
C SER A 141 -14.22 7.17 -16.54
N THR A 142 -14.70 6.00 -16.13
CA THR A 142 -14.33 4.72 -16.77
C THR A 142 -15.45 4.04 -17.55
N GLY A 143 -16.71 4.37 -17.25
CA GLY A 143 -17.88 3.65 -17.75
C GLY A 143 -18.11 2.26 -17.10
N ASN A 144 -17.25 1.83 -16.17
CA ASN A 144 -17.33 0.50 -15.57
C ASN A 144 -18.49 0.41 -14.55
N PRO A 145 -19.35 -0.61 -14.62
CA PRO A 145 -20.56 -0.69 -13.80
C PRO A 145 -20.25 -0.78 -12.30
N ILE A 146 -20.95 0.04 -11.50
CA ILE A 146 -20.77 0.11 -10.03
C ILE A 146 -21.92 -0.52 -9.24
N ARG A 147 -22.92 -1.10 -9.91
CA ARG A 147 -24.14 -1.60 -9.28
C ARG A 147 -23.87 -2.68 -8.23
N GLU A 148 -22.91 -3.57 -8.48
CA GLU A 148 -22.51 -4.60 -7.52
C GLU A 148 -22.07 -3.98 -6.19
N TYR A 149 -21.18 -2.97 -6.24
CA TYR A 149 -20.70 -2.26 -5.06
C TYR A 149 -21.81 -1.50 -4.32
N LEU A 150 -22.80 -0.96 -5.03
CA LEU A 150 -23.92 -0.23 -4.40
C LEU A 150 -24.98 -1.14 -3.78
N THR A 151 -25.07 -2.39 -4.21
CA THR A 151 -26.13 -3.33 -3.80
C THR A 151 -25.62 -4.42 -2.86
N ASN A 152 -24.31 -4.67 -2.83
CA ASN A 152 -23.67 -5.58 -1.90
C ASN A 152 -22.94 -4.79 -0.81
N ARG A 153 -23.38 -4.94 0.45
CA ARG A 153 -22.81 -4.22 1.58
C ARG A 153 -21.34 -4.56 1.82
N GLU A 154 -20.93 -5.80 1.62
CA GLU A 154 -19.54 -6.22 1.80
C GLU A 154 -18.63 -5.50 0.80
N ARG A 155 -18.99 -5.52 -0.49
CA ARG A 155 -18.30 -4.77 -1.55
C ARG A 155 -18.28 -3.26 -1.30
N PHE A 156 -19.37 -2.71 -0.74
CA PHE A 156 -19.43 -1.29 -0.38
C PHE A 156 -18.42 -0.94 0.73
N GLU A 157 -18.30 -1.80 1.74
CA GLU A 157 -17.34 -1.63 2.82
C GLU A 157 -15.89 -1.84 2.36
N GLU A 158 -15.63 -2.73 1.39
CA GLU A 158 -14.29 -2.86 0.77
C GLU A 158 -13.82 -1.53 0.16
N VAL A 159 -14.74 -0.79 -0.49
CA VAL A 159 -14.44 0.54 -1.04
C VAL A 159 -14.16 1.54 0.08
N ARG A 160 -14.93 1.49 1.18
CA ARG A 160 -14.68 2.33 2.35
C ARG A 160 -13.33 2.04 3.00
N GLU A 161 -12.98 0.76 3.20
CA GLU A 161 -11.67 0.36 3.72
C GLU A 161 -10.57 0.92 2.82
N THR A 162 -10.70 0.81 1.49
CA THR A 162 -9.75 1.36 0.53
C THR A 162 -9.58 2.87 0.66
N LEU A 163 -10.68 3.62 0.82
CA LEU A 163 -10.65 5.08 1.03
C LEU A 163 -9.95 5.45 2.35
N ILE A 164 -10.22 4.71 3.43
CA ILE A 164 -9.52 4.89 4.70
C ILE A 164 -8.01 4.63 4.51
N GLU A 165 -7.63 3.55 3.82
CA GLU A 165 -6.21 3.26 3.55
C GLU A 165 -5.52 4.39 2.77
N GLN A 166 -6.20 4.99 1.80
CA GLN A 166 -5.68 6.13 1.04
C GLN A 166 -5.43 7.33 1.94
N VAL A 167 -6.44 7.72 2.75
CA VAL A 167 -6.30 8.84 3.71
C VAL A 167 -5.18 8.58 4.71
N VAL A 168 -5.08 7.35 5.24
CA VAL A 168 -4.01 6.98 6.18
C VAL A 168 -2.65 7.10 5.51
N THR A 169 -2.50 6.56 4.31
CA THR A 169 -1.26 6.60 3.53
C THR A 169 -0.82 8.04 3.28
N ASP A 170 -1.73 8.90 2.83
CA ASP A 170 -1.42 10.31 2.55
C ASP A 170 -1.01 11.06 3.82
N ARG A 171 -1.70 10.84 4.94
CA ARG A 171 -1.34 11.42 6.24
C ARG A 171 0.05 10.97 6.69
N LEU A 172 0.36 9.68 6.57
CA LEU A 172 1.68 9.15 6.88
C LEU A 172 2.76 9.79 6.00
N LEU A 173 2.58 9.80 4.69
CA LEU A 173 3.57 10.37 3.77
C LEU A 173 3.81 11.87 4.01
N ASN A 174 2.82 12.60 4.50
CA ASN A 174 2.93 14.02 4.86
C ASN A 174 3.46 14.26 6.28
N ALA A 175 3.35 13.28 7.17
CA ALA A 175 3.82 13.39 8.56
C ALA A 175 5.35 13.22 8.70
N PHE A 176 6.04 12.76 7.66
CA PHE A 176 7.50 12.57 7.66
C PHE A 176 8.16 13.40 6.56
N LYS A 177 9.35 13.93 6.86
CA LYS A 177 10.23 14.49 5.84
C LYS A 177 11.11 13.37 5.31
N VAL A 178 11.14 13.17 4.00
CA VAL A 178 12.01 12.17 3.37
C VAL A 178 13.03 12.88 2.48
N GLU A 179 14.30 12.62 2.73
CA GLU A 179 15.41 13.18 1.96
C GLU A 179 16.15 12.06 1.23
N PHE A 180 16.33 12.23 -0.08
CA PHE A 180 17.06 11.30 -0.93
C PHE A 180 18.50 11.79 -1.05
N ASN A 181 19.42 11.10 -0.37
CA ASN A 181 20.85 11.32 -0.53
C ASN A 181 21.44 10.19 -1.38
N LEU A 182 21.03 10.15 -2.65
CA LEU A 182 21.56 9.21 -3.61
C LEU A 182 22.92 9.75 -4.04
N GLU A 183 23.98 9.31 -3.36
CA GLU A 183 25.33 9.53 -3.87
C GLU A 183 25.37 9.00 -5.30
N ARG A 184 25.93 9.78 -6.23
CA ARG A 184 26.21 9.26 -7.56
C ARG A 184 27.21 8.13 -7.36
N GLU A 185 26.74 6.88 -7.46
CA GLU A 185 27.62 5.74 -7.71
C GLU A 185 28.45 6.14 -8.94
N ASN A 186 29.72 6.51 -8.70
CA ASN A 186 30.69 6.81 -9.75
C ASN A 186 31.15 5.51 -10.40
#